data_AF-A0A2R6M3T2-F1
#
_entry.id   AF-A0A2R6M3T2-F1
#
_cell.length_a   1.000
_cell.length_b   1.000
_cell.length_c   1.000
_cell.angle_alpha   90.00
_cell.angle_beta   90.00
_cell.angle_gamma   90.00
#
_symmetry.space_group_name_H-M   'P 1'
#
loop_
_entity.id
_entity.type
_entity.pdbx_description
1 polymer ?
#
loop_
_entity_poly.entity_id
_entity_poly.type
_entity_poly.pdbx_seq_one_letter_code
_entity_poly.pdbx_strand_id
1 'polypeptide(L)'
;MGTTPWPDTVNNTVLEALANHRRRRVLRVLRNEGRTSLEDVATRLVAQETGMALLEVTRSDVEEVLGELAAVHLPRLTEVGLVDRQDRTVASTEHPALQDPKVESLLEPDTPEWDTVLDCLANEYRRVTLTTLIRNGRMMRRRQLAAEVTTMVHGDDDDDVVERVLRDLHHCHLPKLAEAGLVWYDMDKEMVGYEGHPNLNDEWLVADAEDTPRPILSMAEQSKEMWTLHGRENVTERGRSLCEQADDELFMMFTLRDTVETACVRRIQDAIDRGVDVYLGTQNRQLRDLVREHTPEVTIWEPQLDWLNLPPNHEKVGRLIMTDREKIMVGTIGEDGPNGRPHETAITGEGVDNPLVMLLREMLGSRLDHLDAQSEDFLEQIPL
;
A
#
# COMPACT_ATOMS: atom_id res chain seq x y z
N MET A 1 -1.44 35.34 -24.44
CA MET A 1 -0.72 34.81 -23.26
C MET A 1 -1.78 34.44 -22.25
N GLY A 2 -2.34 33.24 -22.39
CA GLY A 2 -3.38 32.75 -21.51
C GLY A 2 -2.72 32.16 -20.29
N THR A 3 -2.97 32.75 -19.12
CA THR A 3 -2.70 32.12 -17.84
C THR A 3 -3.56 30.86 -17.77
N THR A 4 -2.90 29.70 -17.67
CA THR A 4 -3.51 28.39 -17.44
C THR A 4 -4.49 28.51 -16.24
N PRO A 5 -5.72 27.95 -16.29
CA PRO A 5 -6.65 28.03 -15.13
C PRO A 5 -6.06 27.41 -13.88
N TRP A 6 -5.23 26.43 -14.13
CA TRP A 6 -4.41 25.62 -13.29
C TRP A 6 -3.19 26.37 -12.72
N PRO A 7 -2.85 26.28 -11.41
CA PRO A 7 -1.51 26.64 -10.95
C PRO A 7 -0.44 25.92 -11.79
N ASP A 8 0.76 26.51 -11.87
CA ASP A 8 1.88 25.95 -12.63
C ASP A 8 2.01 24.45 -12.32
N THR A 9 1.67 23.59 -13.28
CA THR A 9 1.66 22.13 -13.10
C THR A 9 3.03 21.67 -12.64
N VAL A 10 3.13 21.17 -11.41
CA VAL A 10 4.29 20.41 -11.00
C VAL A 10 4.04 18.97 -11.42
N ASN A 11 4.50 18.62 -12.63
CA ASN A 11 4.55 17.22 -12.98
C ASN A 11 5.48 16.50 -12.01
N ASN A 12 5.03 15.35 -11.53
CA ASN A 12 5.80 14.51 -10.63
C ASN A 12 6.95 13.88 -11.40
N THR A 13 8.15 14.45 -11.23
CA THR A 13 9.34 14.10 -12.02
C THR A 13 9.78 12.66 -11.78
N VAL A 14 9.55 12.12 -10.58
CA VAL A 14 9.81 10.71 -10.24
C VAL A 14 8.88 9.78 -11.01
N LEU A 15 7.58 10.05 -11.06
CA LEU A 15 6.64 9.24 -11.85
C LEU A 15 6.97 9.34 -13.35
N GLU A 16 7.35 10.52 -13.85
CA GLU A 16 7.86 10.65 -15.23
C GLU A 16 9.14 9.85 -15.46
N ALA A 17 10.01 9.74 -14.45
CA ALA A 17 11.21 8.91 -14.50
C ALA A 17 10.86 7.42 -14.58
N LEU A 18 9.88 6.98 -13.79
CA LEU A 18 9.43 5.58 -13.70
C LEU A 18 8.50 5.17 -14.84
N ALA A 19 7.93 6.12 -15.59
CA ALA A 19 7.02 5.85 -16.70
C ALA A 19 7.64 5.15 -17.92
N ASN A 20 8.94 4.84 -17.91
CA ASN A 20 9.54 4.03 -18.97
C ASN A 20 10.05 2.72 -18.38
N HIS A 21 9.59 1.61 -18.97
CA HIS A 21 9.97 0.27 -18.56
C HIS A 21 11.49 0.05 -18.53
N ARG A 22 12.27 0.56 -19.50
CA ARG A 22 13.75 0.43 -19.47
C ARG A 22 14.36 1.11 -18.25
N ARG A 23 13.86 2.29 -17.85
CA ARG A 23 14.30 2.97 -16.61
C ARG A 23 13.97 2.13 -15.37
N ARG A 24 12.79 1.51 -15.30
CA ARG A 24 12.44 0.56 -14.22
C ARG A 24 13.34 -0.67 -14.21
N ARG A 25 13.68 -1.24 -15.37
CA ARG A 25 14.63 -2.37 -15.47
C ARG A 25 16.03 -2.00 -14.98
N VAL A 26 16.52 -0.81 -15.32
CA VAL A 26 17.80 -0.30 -14.80
C VAL A 26 17.77 -0.28 -13.28
N LEU A 27 16.72 0.31 -12.68
CA LEU A 27 16.57 0.35 -11.23
C LEU A 27 16.48 -1.04 -10.60
N ARG A 28 15.78 -1.99 -11.22
CA ARG A 28 15.74 -3.39 -10.78
C ARG A 28 17.12 -4.05 -10.80
N VAL A 29 17.89 -3.86 -11.87
CA VAL A 29 19.26 -4.39 -11.96
C VAL A 29 20.13 -3.80 -10.85
N LEU A 30 20.05 -2.49 -10.62
CA LEU A 30 20.84 -1.82 -9.58
C LEU A 30 20.46 -2.24 -8.17
N ARG A 31 19.17 -2.48 -7.91
CA ARG A 31 18.70 -2.98 -6.62
C ARG A 31 19.29 -4.35 -6.28
N ASN A 32 19.46 -5.22 -7.26
CA ASN A 32 19.98 -6.57 -7.04
C ASN A 32 21.52 -6.64 -6.92
N GLU A 33 22.23 -5.76 -7.62
CA GLU A 33 23.69 -5.81 -7.77
C GLU A 33 24.41 -4.72 -6.97
N GLY A 34 23.69 -3.70 -6.50
CA GLY A 34 24.25 -2.49 -5.91
C GLY A 34 24.99 -1.63 -6.96
N ARG A 35 26.25 -1.31 -6.70
CA ARG A 35 27.09 -0.54 -7.62
C ARG A 35 27.72 -1.44 -8.67
N THR A 36 27.40 -1.21 -9.94
CA THR A 36 27.84 -2.05 -11.06
C THR A 36 28.31 -1.21 -12.26
N SER A 37 28.95 -1.84 -13.24
CA SER A 37 29.37 -1.17 -14.48
C SER A 37 28.21 -0.91 -15.44
N LEU A 38 28.32 0.13 -16.26
CA LEU A 38 27.33 0.42 -17.32
C LEU A 38 27.20 -0.74 -18.31
N GLU A 39 28.31 -1.42 -18.60
CA GLU A 39 28.38 -2.55 -19.51
C GLU A 39 27.61 -3.74 -18.94
N ASP A 40 27.80 -4.03 -17.65
CA ASP A 40 27.06 -5.06 -16.92
C ASP A 40 25.55 -4.79 -16.85
N VAL A 41 25.13 -3.52 -16.72
CA VAL A 41 23.72 -3.13 -16.80
C VAL A 41 23.19 -3.37 -18.21
N ALA A 42 23.88 -2.88 -19.23
CA ALA A 42 23.46 -3.05 -20.62
C ALA A 42 23.38 -4.53 -21.03
N THR A 43 24.35 -5.36 -20.66
CA THR A 43 24.31 -6.82 -20.92
C THR A 43 23.07 -7.47 -20.29
N ARG A 44 22.74 -7.13 -19.03
CA ARG A 44 21.53 -7.66 -18.38
C ARG A 44 20.25 -7.13 -19.03
N LEU A 45 20.22 -5.86 -19.46
CA LEU A 45 19.08 -5.30 -20.18
C LEU A 45 18.84 -6.04 -21.50
N VAL A 46 19.89 -6.25 -22.30
CA VAL A 46 19.79 -7.02 -23.56
C VAL A 46 19.24 -8.41 -23.27
N ALA A 47 19.84 -9.14 -22.32
CA ALA A 47 19.38 -10.49 -21.96
C ALA A 47 17.90 -10.52 -21.53
N GLN A 48 17.45 -9.53 -20.74
CA GLN A 48 16.06 -9.41 -20.30
C GLN A 48 15.09 -8.99 -21.41
N GLU A 49 15.54 -8.21 -22.39
CA GLU A 49 14.71 -7.74 -23.51
C GLU A 49 14.57 -8.80 -24.62
N THR A 50 15.65 -9.53 -24.91
CA THR A 50 15.68 -10.53 -25.97
C THR A 50 15.36 -11.94 -25.46
N GLY A 51 15.36 -12.15 -24.14
CA GLY A 51 15.21 -13.47 -23.52
C GLY A 51 16.43 -14.38 -23.70
N MET A 52 17.56 -13.83 -24.14
CA MET A 52 18.82 -14.57 -24.34
C MET A 52 19.51 -14.87 -23.01
N ALA A 53 20.32 -15.92 -22.98
CA ALA A 53 21.22 -16.14 -21.85
C ALA A 53 22.32 -15.05 -21.83
N LEU A 54 22.82 -14.66 -20.65
CA LEU A 54 23.86 -13.62 -20.52
C LEU A 54 25.12 -13.92 -21.36
N LEU A 55 25.44 -15.19 -21.56
CA LEU A 55 26.60 -15.63 -22.36
C LEU A 55 26.38 -15.54 -23.88
N GLU A 56 25.12 -15.42 -24.32
CA GLU A 56 24.74 -15.32 -25.73
C GLU A 56 24.65 -13.87 -26.22
N VAL A 57 24.65 -12.91 -25.29
CA VAL A 57 24.60 -11.48 -25.59
C VAL A 57 25.87 -11.04 -26.33
N THR A 58 25.71 -10.46 -27.52
CA THR A 58 26.88 -10.02 -28.30
C THR A 58 27.35 -8.64 -27.87
N ARG A 59 28.63 -8.36 -28.13
CA ARG A 59 29.21 -7.03 -27.90
C ARG A 59 28.49 -5.93 -28.68
N SER A 60 27.99 -6.23 -29.88
CA SER A 60 27.27 -5.26 -30.71
C SER A 60 25.96 -4.84 -30.04
N ASP A 61 25.21 -5.80 -29.49
CA ASP A 61 23.93 -5.53 -28.80
C ASP A 61 24.16 -4.69 -27.54
N VAL A 62 25.25 -4.98 -26.81
CA VAL A 62 25.64 -4.21 -25.62
C VAL A 62 26.03 -2.77 -25.97
N GLU A 63 26.79 -2.57 -27.04
CA GLU A 63 27.22 -1.24 -27.48
C GLU A 63 26.04 -0.34 -27.88
N GLU A 64 25.00 -0.91 -28.51
CA GLU A 64 23.77 -0.20 -28.85
C GLU A 64 23.01 0.25 -27.58
N VAL A 65 22.71 -0.69 -26.67
CA VAL A 65 21.97 -0.40 -25.43
C VAL A 65 22.76 0.55 -24.52
N LEU A 66 24.09 0.43 -24.48
CA LEU A 66 24.97 1.35 -23.73
C LEU A 66 24.82 2.79 -24.20
N GLY A 67 24.75 3.00 -25.52
CA GLY A 67 24.59 4.33 -26.10
C GLY A 67 23.28 4.99 -25.64
N GLU A 68 22.18 4.25 -25.72
CA GLU A 68 20.87 4.71 -25.27
C GLU A 68 20.80 4.92 -23.76
N LEU A 69 21.30 3.96 -22.97
CA LEU A 69 21.36 4.04 -21.51
C LEU A 69 22.10 5.31 -21.06
N ALA A 70 23.25 5.60 -21.67
CA ALA A 70 24.08 6.74 -21.32
C ALA A 70 23.50 8.09 -21.75
N ALA A 71 22.75 8.14 -22.86
CA ALA A 71 22.24 9.37 -23.45
C ALA A 71 20.81 9.72 -23.04
N VAL A 72 19.98 8.72 -22.75
CA VAL A 72 18.53 8.88 -22.51
C VAL A 72 18.16 8.55 -21.08
N HIS A 73 18.44 7.33 -20.64
CA HIS A 73 17.87 6.80 -19.40
C HIS A 73 18.59 7.29 -18.15
N LEU A 74 19.92 7.19 -18.11
CA LEU A 74 20.70 7.61 -16.95
C LEU A 74 20.66 9.11 -16.66
N PRO A 75 20.73 10.02 -17.65
CA PRO A 75 20.59 11.44 -17.37
C PRO A 75 19.30 11.77 -16.65
N ARG A 76 18.17 11.21 -17.10
CA ARG A 76 16.87 11.45 -16.48
C ARG A 76 16.77 10.85 -15.07
N LEU A 77 17.28 9.63 -14.87
CA LEU A 77 17.32 8.99 -13.54
C LEU A 77 18.26 9.73 -12.56
N THR A 78 19.35 10.33 -13.06
CA THR A 78 20.29 11.10 -12.25
C THR A 78 19.70 12.46 -11.88
N GLU A 79 18.99 13.11 -12.81
CA GLU A 79 18.31 14.39 -12.61
C GLU A 79 17.30 14.32 -11.47
N VAL A 80 16.53 13.24 -11.39
CA VAL A 80 15.57 13.00 -10.29
C VAL A 80 16.21 12.34 -9.06
N GLY A 81 17.53 12.11 -9.09
CA GLY A 81 18.28 11.58 -7.95
C GLY A 81 18.03 10.11 -7.62
N LEU A 82 17.46 9.31 -8.53
CA LEU A 82 17.22 7.87 -8.32
C LEU A 82 18.48 7.02 -8.53
N VAL A 83 19.45 7.52 -9.28
CA VAL A 83 20.73 6.83 -9.50
C VAL A 83 21.92 7.78 -9.32
N ASP A 84 23.01 7.24 -8.79
CA ASP A 84 24.32 7.89 -8.75
C ASP A 84 25.23 7.29 -9.82
N ARG A 85 25.65 8.11 -10.78
CA ARG A 85 26.56 7.72 -11.86
C ARG A 85 27.94 8.33 -11.63
N GLN A 86 28.97 7.47 -11.57
CA GLN A 86 30.38 7.90 -11.56
C GLN A 86 31.14 7.17 -12.68
N ASP A 87 31.64 7.93 -13.64
CA ASP A 87 32.34 7.45 -14.83
C ASP A 87 31.58 6.33 -15.58
N ARG A 88 32.07 5.09 -15.46
CA ARG A 88 31.53 3.87 -16.06
C ARG A 88 30.75 2.99 -15.08
N THR A 89 30.46 3.50 -13.88
CA THR A 89 29.70 2.78 -12.84
C THR A 89 28.44 3.54 -12.46
N VAL A 90 27.44 2.81 -12.01
CA VAL A 90 26.15 3.35 -11.56
C VAL A 90 25.64 2.54 -10.37
N ALA A 91 24.94 3.19 -9.46
CA ALA A 91 24.24 2.58 -8.33
C ALA A 91 22.87 3.26 -8.14
N SER A 92 21.92 2.56 -7.51
CA SER A 92 20.74 3.20 -6.94
C SER A 92 21.14 4.10 -5.76
N THR A 93 20.37 5.15 -5.52
CA THR A 93 20.52 6.02 -4.34
C THR A 93 19.57 5.57 -3.22
N GLU A 94 19.68 6.19 -2.05
CA GLU A 94 18.71 6.08 -0.95
C GLU A 94 17.49 7.01 -1.14
N HIS A 95 17.09 7.25 -2.40
CA HIS A 95 15.99 8.16 -2.69
C HIS A 95 14.68 7.64 -2.07
N PRO A 96 13.89 8.46 -1.36
CA PRO A 96 12.66 8.05 -0.70
C PRO A 96 11.70 7.26 -1.58
N ALA A 97 11.53 7.67 -2.84
CA ALA A 97 10.68 6.96 -3.79
C ALA A 97 11.14 5.52 -4.09
N LEU A 98 12.42 5.18 -3.97
CA LEU A 98 12.88 3.78 -4.13
C LEU A 98 12.58 2.92 -2.91
N GLN A 99 12.27 3.56 -1.77
CA GLN A 99 11.85 2.91 -0.53
C GLN A 99 10.32 2.83 -0.41
N ASP A 100 9.57 3.41 -1.36
CA ASP A 100 8.12 3.31 -1.39
C ASP A 100 7.71 1.90 -1.87
N PRO A 101 6.95 1.12 -1.07
CA PRO A 101 6.49 -0.21 -1.46
C PRO A 101 5.72 -0.24 -2.78
N LYS A 102 5.03 0.85 -3.14
CA LYS A 102 4.33 1.00 -4.42
C LYS A 102 5.31 1.01 -5.59
N VAL A 103 6.38 1.78 -5.46
CA VAL A 103 7.45 1.84 -6.46
C VAL A 103 8.20 0.52 -6.49
N GLU A 104 8.46 -0.10 -5.34
CA GLU A 104 9.08 -1.42 -5.28
C GLU A 104 8.30 -2.46 -6.10
N SER A 105 6.97 -2.46 -5.95
CA SER A 105 6.08 -3.34 -6.73
C SER A 105 6.09 -3.04 -8.23
N LEU A 106 6.36 -1.81 -8.68
CA LEU A 106 6.51 -1.49 -10.10
C LEU A 106 7.80 -2.01 -10.72
N LEU A 107 8.81 -2.29 -9.88
CA LEU A 107 10.07 -2.86 -10.35
C LEU A 107 9.97 -4.38 -10.53
N GLU A 108 8.98 -5.03 -9.90
CA GLU A 108 8.65 -6.46 -10.00
C GLU A 108 7.66 -6.72 -11.17
N PRO A 109 7.66 -7.93 -11.77
CA PRO A 109 7.87 -8.13 -13.22
C PRO A 109 7.26 -7.05 -14.13
N ASP A 110 8.18 -6.26 -14.68
CA ASP A 110 7.99 -5.12 -15.58
C ASP A 110 7.11 -5.39 -16.83
N THR A 111 5.88 -4.86 -16.83
CA THR A 111 4.99 -4.82 -17.99
C THR A 111 5.00 -3.43 -18.66
N PRO A 112 5.08 -3.33 -20.00
CA PRO A 112 5.02 -2.05 -20.72
C PRO A 112 3.72 -1.27 -20.50
N GLU A 113 2.65 -1.94 -20.06
CA GLU A 113 1.34 -1.37 -19.75
C GLU A 113 1.44 -0.22 -18.73
N TRP A 114 2.41 -0.30 -17.82
CA TRP A 114 2.65 0.75 -16.83
C TRP A 114 3.20 2.05 -17.41
N ASP A 115 3.75 2.05 -18.62
CA ASP A 115 4.37 3.25 -19.19
C ASP A 115 3.33 4.36 -19.39
N THR A 116 2.21 4.02 -20.04
CA THR A 116 1.11 4.96 -20.30
C THR A 116 0.39 5.36 -19.00
N VAL A 117 0.23 4.41 -18.07
CA VAL A 117 -0.40 4.67 -16.77
C VAL A 117 0.43 5.65 -15.94
N LEU A 118 1.73 5.40 -15.78
CA LEU A 118 2.61 6.27 -15.00
C LEU A 118 2.83 7.64 -15.66
N ASP A 119 2.86 7.72 -17.00
CA ASP A 119 2.85 9.01 -17.71
C ASP A 119 1.57 9.81 -17.42
N CYS A 120 0.42 9.11 -17.33
CA CYS A 120 -0.82 9.76 -16.91
C CYS A 120 -0.74 10.27 -15.48
N LEU A 121 -0.26 9.43 -14.55
CA LEU A 121 -0.17 9.76 -13.13
C LEU A 121 0.91 10.78 -12.82
N ALA A 122 1.92 10.97 -13.67
CA ALA A 122 2.90 12.03 -13.50
C ALA A 122 2.25 13.43 -13.47
N ASN A 123 1.16 13.61 -14.20
CA ASN A 123 0.44 14.87 -14.22
C ASN A 123 -0.53 15.00 -13.03
N GLU A 124 -0.32 16.01 -12.20
CA GLU A 124 -1.13 16.28 -11.01
C GLU A 124 -2.63 16.39 -11.32
N TYR A 125 -3.03 17.08 -12.39
CA TYR A 125 -4.45 17.19 -12.75
C TYR A 125 -5.09 15.86 -13.11
N ARG A 126 -4.34 14.97 -13.77
CA ARG A 126 -4.81 13.62 -14.05
C ARG A 126 -5.02 12.84 -12.74
N ARG A 127 -4.13 12.98 -11.74
CA ARG A 127 -4.33 12.39 -10.40
C ARG A 127 -5.54 12.96 -9.67
N VAL A 128 -5.71 14.28 -9.66
CA VAL A 128 -6.85 14.96 -9.02
C VAL A 128 -8.18 14.58 -9.68
N THR A 129 -8.20 14.49 -11.02
CA THR A 129 -9.38 14.07 -11.78
C THR A 129 -9.81 12.65 -11.39
N LEU A 130 -8.86 11.71 -11.33
CA LEU A 130 -9.14 10.32 -10.92
C LEU A 130 -9.59 10.24 -9.46
N THR A 131 -8.94 10.98 -8.55
CA THR A 131 -9.33 11.06 -7.13
C THR A 131 -10.75 11.57 -6.96
N THR A 132 -11.11 12.61 -7.73
CA THR A 132 -12.45 13.20 -7.71
C THR A 132 -13.50 12.21 -8.18
N LEU A 133 -13.23 11.47 -9.26
CA LEU A 133 -14.11 10.41 -9.74
C LEU A 133 -14.31 9.31 -8.70
N ILE A 134 -13.25 8.84 -8.05
CA ILE A 134 -13.32 7.78 -7.03
C ILE A 134 -14.16 8.22 -5.82
N ARG A 135 -13.90 9.42 -5.29
CA ARG A 135 -14.62 9.95 -4.12
C ARG A 135 -16.12 10.15 -4.37
N ASN A 136 -16.51 10.42 -5.61
CA ASN A 136 -17.87 10.74 -6.00
C ASN A 136 -18.60 9.57 -6.70
N GLY A 137 -18.26 8.33 -6.33
CA GLY A 137 -19.00 7.15 -6.77
C GLY A 137 -18.62 6.62 -8.15
N ARG A 138 -17.41 6.95 -8.64
CA ARG A 138 -16.77 6.40 -9.86
C ARG A 138 -17.46 6.72 -11.18
N MET A 139 -18.57 7.45 -11.20
CA MET A 139 -19.23 7.86 -12.45
C MET A 139 -19.94 9.20 -12.27
N MET A 140 -19.67 10.16 -13.16
CA MET A 140 -20.19 11.52 -13.05
C MET A 140 -20.39 12.17 -14.42
N ARG A 141 -21.18 13.26 -14.45
CA ARG A 141 -21.23 14.15 -15.61
C ARG A 141 -19.94 14.95 -15.71
N ARG A 142 -19.42 15.13 -16.93
CA ARG A 142 -18.17 15.85 -17.21
C ARG A 142 -18.15 17.27 -16.63
N ARG A 143 -19.27 17.99 -16.70
CA ARG A 143 -19.42 19.32 -16.07
C ARG A 143 -19.34 19.26 -14.55
N GLN A 144 -19.98 18.25 -13.94
CA GLN A 144 -19.91 18.07 -12.49
C GLN A 144 -18.49 17.71 -12.06
N LEU A 145 -17.81 16.82 -12.80
CA LEU A 145 -16.39 16.51 -12.58
C LEU A 145 -15.52 17.78 -12.67
N ALA A 146 -15.77 18.64 -13.65
CA ALA A 146 -15.05 19.91 -13.77
C ALA A 146 -15.24 20.81 -12.54
N ALA A 147 -16.49 20.95 -12.06
CA ALA A 147 -16.78 21.75 -10.88
C ALA A 147 -16.08 21.20 -9.62
N GLU A 148 -16.19 19.90 -9.38
CA GLU A 148 -15.56 19.24 -8.22
C GLU A 148 -14.03 19.32 -8.26
N VAL A 149 -13.41 19.15 -9.42
CA VAL A 149 -11.96 19.32 -9.59
C VAL A 149 -11.56 20.78 -9.34
N THR A 150 -12.33 21.75 -9.85
CA THR A 150 -12.08 23.18 -9.58
C THR A 150 -12.11 23.47 -8.08
N THR A 151 -13.14 23.00 -7.38
CA THR A 151 -13.25 23.15 -5.92
C THR A 151 -12.11 22.47 -5.18
N MET A 152 -11.67 21.30 -5.64
CA MET A 152 -10.56 20.57 -5.03
C MET A 152 -9.21 21.28 -5.18
N VAL A 153 -8.95 21.92 -6.33
CA VAL A 153 -7.66 22.57 -6.63
C VAL A 153 -7.61 24.03 -6.15
N HIS A 154 -8.71 24.77 -6.33
CA HIS A 154 -8.75 26.21 -6.10
C HIS A 154 -9.44 26.60 -4.79
N GLY A 155 -10.21 25.67 -4.19
CA GLY A 155 -10.98 25.94 -2.97
C GLY A 155 -12.27 26.74 -3.18
N ASP A 156 -12.61 27.05 -4.43
CA ASP A 156 -13.85 27.71 -4.84
C ASP A 156 -14.45 27.07 -6.11
N ASP A 157 -15.65 27.52 -6.49
CA ASP A 157 -16.41 27.03 -7.65
C ASP A 157 -16.66 28.13 -8.69
N ASP A 158 -15.66 29.00 -8.94
CA ASP A 158 -15.78 30.08 -9.92
C ASP A 158 -16.15 29.56 -11.33
N ASP A 159 -17.30 30.00 -11.85
CA ASP A 159 -17.88 29.52 -13.12
C ASP A 159 -16.91 29.68 -14.31
N ASP A 160 -16.13 30.76 -14.38
CA ASP A 160 -15.19 30.99 -15.48
C ASP A 160 -13.97 30.04 -15.41
N VAL A 161 -13.59 29.63 -14.18
CA VAL A 161 -12.58 28.60 -13.96
C VAL A 161 -13.14 27.23 -14.31
N VAL A 162 -14.35 26.89 -13.85
CA VAL A 162 -15.04 25.62 -14.16
C VAL A 162 -15.19 25.41 -15.66
N GLU A 163 -15.59 26.43 -16.43
CA GLU A 163 -15.68 26.33 -17.90
C GLU A 163 -14.32 26.07 -18.58
N ARG A 164 -13.23 26.56 -17.99
CA ARG A 164 -11.88 26.32 -18.49
C ARG A 164 -11.42 24.91 -18.17
N VAL A 165 -11.60 24.46 -16.93
CA VAL A 165 -11.33 23.09 -16.49
C VAL A 165 -12.12 22.09 -17.33
N LEU A 166 -13.41 22.36 -17.59
CA LEU A 166 -14.25 21.52 -18.44
C LEU A 166 -13.67 21.34 -19.84
N ARG A 167 -13.15 22.42 -20.45
CA ARG A 167 -12.50 22.38 -21.76
C ARG A 167 -11.22 21.54 -21.72
N ASP A 168 -10.40 21.73 -20.70
CA ASP A 168 -9.12 21.01 -20.57
C ASP A 168 -9.33 19.52 -20.27
N LEU A 169 -10.32 19.18 -19.44
CA LEU A 169 -10.75 17.80 -19.23
C LEU A 169 -11.16 17.16 -20.56
N HIS A 170 -11.97 17.85 -21.35
CA HIS A 170 -12.46 17.32 -22.62
C HIS A 170 -11.35 17.13 -23.68
N HIS A 171 -10.46 18.10 -23.84
CA HIS A 171 -9.50 18.11 -24.94
C HIS A 171 -8.12 17.55 -24.58
N CYS A 172 -7.77 17.46 -23.30
CA CYS A 172 -6.42 17.09 -22.87
C CYS A 172 -6.39 15.92 -21.89
N HIS A 173 -7.13 15.99 -20.78
CA HIS A 173 -6.94 15.03 -19.69
C HIS A 173 -7.72 13.73 -19.91
N LEU A 174 -9.02 13.80 -20.21
CA LEU A 174 -9.85 12.59 -20.39
C LEU A 174 -9.41 11.72 -21.57
N PRO A 175 -9.02 12.27 -22.74
CA PRO A 175 -8.52 11.43 -23.84
C PRO A 175 -7.29 10.61 -23.44
N LYS A 176 -6.33 11.22 -22.73
CA LYS A 176 -5.11 10.52 -22.28
C LYS A 176 -5.41 9.49 -21.19
N LEU A 177 -6.29 9.82 -20.26
CA LEU A 177 -6.73 8.88 -19.21
C LEU A 177 -7.47 7.67 -19.81
N ALA A 178 -8.25 7.88 -20.88
CA ALA A 178 -8.95 6.81 -21.58
C ALA A 178 -8.00 5.94 -22.40
N GLU A 179 -6.97 6.54 -23.04
CA GLU A 179 -5.91 5.78 -23.71
C GLU A 179 -5.13 4.88 -22.73
N ALA A 180 -4.93 5.34 -21.50
CA ALA A 180 -4.34 4.54 -20.42
C ALA A 180 -5.29 3.49 -19.80
N GLY A 181 -6.55 3.43 -20.26
CA GLY A 181 -7.57 2.53 -19.69
C GLY A 181 -8.02 2.88 -18.27
N LEU A 182 -7.73 4.10 -17.79
CA LEU A 182 -8.06 4.51 -16.41
C LEU A 182 -9.49 5.04 -16.30
N VAL A 183 -10.02 5.59 -17.39
CA VAL A 183 -11.39 6.11 -17.45
C VAL A 183 -12.07 5.69 -18.74
N TRP A 184 -13.36 5.44 -18.61
CA TRP A 184 -14.29 5.49 -19.73
C TRP A 184 -14.82 6.92 -19.88
N TYR A 185 -14.85 7.44 -21.09
CA TYR A 185 -15.54 8.70 -21.34
C TYR A 185 -16.25 8.68 -22.70
N ASP A 186 -17.47 9.22 -22.73
CA ASP A 186 -18.29 9.35 -23.92
C ASP A 186 -18.41 10.83 -24.28
N MET A 187 -17.90 11.21 -25.46
CA MET A 187 -17.90 12.60 -25.93
C MET A 187 -19.32 13.18 -26.04
N ASP A 188 -20.28 12.32 -26.42
CA ASP A 188 -21.65 12.71 -26.76
C ASP A 188 -22.56 12.69 -25.53
N LYS A 189 -22.37 11.73 -24.63
CA LYS A 189 -23.19 11.58 -23.41
C LYS A 189 -22.71 12.42 -22.24
N GLU A 190 -21.56 13.07 -22.37
CA GLU A 190 -20.93 13.90 -21.32
C GLU A 190 -20.76 13.16 -19.98
N MET A 191 -20.57 11.84 -20.03
CA MET A 191 -20.36 10.99 -18.87
C MET A 191 -18.91 10.53 -18.83
N VAL A 192 -18.37 10.48 -17.61
CA VAL A 192 -17.04 9.97 -17.31
C VAL A 192 -17.18 8.92 -16.22
N GLY A 193 -16.57 7.76 -16.42
CA GLY A 193 -16.52 6.66 -15.47
C GLY A 193 -15.08 6.27 -15.17
N TYR A 194 -14.76 6.01 -13.91
CA TYR A 194 -13.48 5.42 -13.52
C TYR A 194 -13.53 3.92 -13.80
N GLU A 195 -12.63 3.44 -14.65
CA GLU A 195 -12.44 2.01 -14.93
C GLU A 195 -11.34 1.43 -14.02
N GLY A 196 -10.31 2.24 -13.74
CA GLY A 196 -9.15 1.82 -12.97
C GLY A 196 -8.25 0.86 -13.72
N HIS A 197 -7.21 0.39 -13.05
CA HIS A 197 -6.30 -0.62 -13.59
C HIS A 197 -6.13 -1.74 -12.54
N PRO A 198 -6.06 -3.02 -12.92
CA PRO A 198 -6.02 -4.14 -11.97
C PRO A 198 -4.91 -4.04 -10.91
N ASN A 199 -3.82 -3.38 -11.27
CA ASN A 199 -2.65 -3.19 -10.40
C ASN A 199 -2.53 -1.77 -9.83
N LEU A 200 -3.50 -0.88 -10.09
CA LEU A 200 -3.55 0.49 -9.57
C LEU A 200 -4.57 0.57 -8.43
N ASN A 201 -4.11 0.71 -7.19
CA ASN A 201 -4.99 0.99 -6.04
C ASN A 201 -5.23 2.51 -5.87
N ASP A 202 -6.28 2.88 -5.13
CA ASP A 202 -6.68 4.28 -4.90
C ASP A 202 -5.56 5.12 -4.23
N GLU A 203 -4.63 4.43 -3.58
CA GLU A 203 -3.50 4.99 -2.87
C GLU A 203 -2.42 5.60 -3.78
N TRP A 204 -2.38 5.24 -5.07
CA TRP A 204 -1.52 5.87 -6.09
C TRP A 204 -1.93 7.30 -6.43
N LEU A 205 -3.19 7.66 -6.15
CA LEU A 205 -3.79 8.91 -6.59
C LEU A 205 -3.71 10.02 -5.54
N VAL A 206 -3.40 9.65 -4.30
CA VAL A 206 -3.28 10.54 -3.14
C VAL A 206 -1.83 11.04 -2.95
N ALA A 207 -0.87 10.49 -3.69
CA ALA A 207 0.55 10.79 -3.51
C ALA A 207 1.08 11.78 -4.56
N ASP A 208 1.54 12.94 -4.11
CA ASP A 208 2.62 13.65 -4.78
C ASP A 208 3.91 12.93 -4.39
N ALA A 209 4.67 12.39 -5.34
CA ALA A 209 5.96 11.77 -5.01
C ALA A 209 7.03 12.83 -4.64
N GLU A 210 6.70 14.12 -4.84
CA GLU A 210 7.49 15.26 -4.35
C GLU A 210 6.95 15.84 -3.03
N ASP A 211 5.63 15.76 -2.79
CA ASP A 211 4.95 16.26 -1.58
C ASP A 211 4.50 15.12 -0.65
N THR A 212 5.14 13.96 -0.81
CA THR A 212 5.16 12.98 0.26
C THR A 212 5.80 13.70 1.43
N PRO A 213 5.11 13.86 2.57
CA PRO A 213 5.77 14.34 3.78
C PRO A 213 7.08 13.57 3.86
N ARG A 214 8.21 14.28 4.06
CA ARG A 214 9.51 13.64 4.34
C ARG A 214 9.21 12.35 5.08
N PRO A 215 9.62 11.18 4.57
CA PRO A 215 9.18 9.95 5.16
C PRO A 215 9.48 10.04 6.65
N ILE A 216 8.43 10.10 7.46
CA ILE A 216 8.51 9.58 8.83
C ILE A 216 8.66 8.04 8.74
N LEU A 217 8.68 7.50 7.51
CA LEU A 217 9.15 6.20 7.09
C LEU A 217 10.57 6.27 6.46
N SER A 218 11.54 6.95 7.09
CA SER A 218 12.96 6.93 6.68
C SER A 218 13.89 6.24 7.70
N MET A 219 13.35 5.37 8.56
CA MET A 219 14.13 4.44 9.37
C MET A 219 13.54 3.03 9.30
N ALA A 220 13.55 2.46 8.10
CA ALA A 220 13.55 1.02 7.94
C ALA A 220 14.90 0.61 7.35
N GLU A 221 15.97 0.80 8.14
CA GLU A 221 16.96 -0.27 8.14
C GLU A 221 16.22 -1.55 8.51
N GLN A 222 16.55 -2.64 7.83
CA GLN A 222 16.28 -3.97 8.33
C GLN A 222 16.79 -4.06 9.78
N SER A 223 15.91 -3.87 10.76
CA SER A 223 16.15 -4.24 12.14
C SER A 223 15.39 -5.54 12.37
N LYS A 224 16.01 -6.46 13.11
CA LYS A 224 15.72 -7.89 13.18
C LYS A 224 14.32 -8.29 13.70
N GLU A 225 13.33 -7.39 13.76
CA GLU A 225 12.22 -7.49 14.72
C GLU A 225 10.81 -7.31 14.14
N MET A 226 10.63 -7.09 12.83
CA MET A 226 9.30 -7.11 12.20
C MET A 226 9.26 -8.03 10.99
N TRP A 227 8.27 -8.92 10.92
CA TRP A 227 8.10 -9.90 9.84
C TRP A 227 6.72 -9.79 9.21
N THR A 228 6.67 -9.85 7.89
CA THR A 228 5.43 -10.02 7.13
C THR A 228 5.26 -11.49 6.76
N LEU A 229 4.08 -12.04 7.02
CA LEU A 229 3.69 -13.41 6.77
C LEU A 229 2.61 -13.44 5.70
N HIS A 230 2.77 -14.31 4.72
CA HIS A 230 1.77 -14.54 3.67
C HIS A 230 1.15 -15.92 3.79
N GLY A 231 -0.15 -16.00 3.56
CA GLY A 231 -0.91 -17.24 3.59
C GLY A 231 -1.46 -17.58 4.98
N ARG A 232 -2.73 -17.98 5.00
CA ARG A 232 -3.50 -18.31 6.21
C ARG A 232 -2.83 -19.31 7.15
N GLU A 233 -2.15 -20.32 6.61
CA GLU A 233 -1.48 -21.35 7.41
C GLU A 233 -0.33 -20.75 8.23
N ASN A 234 0.52 -19.93 7.61
CA ASN A 234 1.62 -19.25 8.28
C ASN A 234 1.12 -18.22 9.32
N VAL A 235 0.07 -17.47 8.99
CA VAL A 235 -0.56 -16.52 9.92
C VAL A 235 -1.17 -17.23 11.12
N THR A 236 -1.80 -18.38 10.90
CA THR A 236 -2.40 -19.18 11.97
C THR A 236 -1.34 -19.81 12.86
N GLU A 237 -0.24 -20.31 12.28
CA GLU A 237 0.86 -20.91 13.02
C GLU A 237 1.63 -19.87 13.85
N ARG A 238 1.87 -18.67 13.31
CA ARG A 238 2.46 -17.58 14.09
C ARG A 238 1.55 -17.14 15.22
N GLY A 239 0.25 -16.98 14.95
CA GLY A 239 -0.72 -16.65 15.99
C GLY A 239 -0.76 -17.67 17.13
N ARG A 240 -0.71 -18.97 16.79
CA ARG A 240 -0.58 -20.05 17.77
C ARG A 240 0.67 -19.88 18.63
N SER A 241 1.81 -19.63 18.00
CA SER A 241 3.10 -19.46 18.69
C SER A 241 3.09 -18.30 19.67
N LEU A 242 2.41 -17.19 19.37
CA LEU A 242 2.28 -16.05 20.28
C LEU A 242 1.42 -16.37 21.51
N CYS A 243 0.29 -17.05 21.33
CA CYS A 243 -0.55 -17.48 22.46
C CYS A 243 0.18 -18.46 23.41
N GLU A 244 1.09 -19.28 22.88
CA GLU A 244 1.90 -20.21 23.68
C GLU A 244 3.02 -19.52 24.45
N GLN A 245 3.44 -18.34 24.01
CA GLN A 245 4.50 -17.55 24.64
C GLN A 245 3.99 -16.54 25.67
N ALA A 246 2.67 -16.45 25.87
CA ALA A 246 2.09 -15.52 26.83
C ALA A 246 2.33 -15.99 28.26
N ASP A 247 2.90 -15.09 29.06
CA ASP A 247 3.28 -15.32 30.45
C ASP A 247 2.43 -14.51 31.44
N ASP A 248 2.03 -13.29 31.09
CA ASP A 248 1.28 -12.37 31.96
C ASP A 248 -0.08 -11.97 31.35
N GLU A 249 -0.08 -11.48 30.10
CA GLU A 249 -1.29 -10.95 29.45
C GLU A 249 -1.42 -11.43 28.01
N LEU A 250 -2.64 -11.82 27.62
CA LEU A 250 -2.96 -12.21 26.25
C LEU A 250 -4.17 -11.45 25.74
N PHE A 251 -3.93 -10.53 24.80
CA PHE A 251 -4.96 -9.82 24.09
C PHE A 251 -5.20 -10.43 22.71
N MET A 252 -6.45 -10.78 22.43
CA MET A 252 -6.85 -11.38 21.16
C MET A 252 -8.08 -10.71 20.60
N MET A 253 -8.12 -10.65 19.28
CA MET A 253 -9.23 -10.04 18.56
C MET A 253 -9.50 -10.78 17.27
N PHE A 254 -10.77 -11.04 16.98
CA PHE A 254 -11.20 -11.72 15.77
C PHE A 254 -12.47 -11.07 15.20
N THR A 255 -12.40 -10.61 13.94
CA THR A 255 -13.49 -9.87 13.29
C THR A 255 -14.31 -10.71 12.30
N LEU A 256 -13.79 -11.83 11.81
CA LEU A 256 -14.45 -12.60 10.75
C LEU A 256 -15.40 -13.70 11.23
N ARG A 257 -16.31 -14.06 10.31
CA ARG A 257 -17.26 -15.18 10.36
C ARG A 257 -16.65 -16.50 9.87
N ASP A 258 -15.33 -16.64 9.87
CA ASP A 258 -14.71 -17.93 9.56
C ASP A 258 -14.96 -18.90 10.73
N THR A 259 -15.10 -20.18 10.42
CA THR A 259 -15.49 -21.23 11.39
C THR A 259 -14.54 -21.22 12.58
N VAL A 260 -15.08 -21.02 13.77
CA VAL A 260 -14.32 -21.07 15.02
C VAL A 260 -13.68 -22.45 15.14
N GLU A 261 -12.36 -22.52 15.10
CA GLU A 261 -11.66 -23.75 15.40
C GLU A 261 -11.78 -24.02 16.91
N THR A 262 -12.21 -25.23 17.29
CA THR A 262 -12.18 -25.72 18.69
C THR A 262 -10.80 -25.55 19.32
N ALA A 263 -9.75 -25.53 18.48
CA ALA A 263 -8.39 -25.27 18.88
C ALA A 263 -8.16 -23.86 19.46
N CYS A 264 -8.95 -22.84 19.13
CA CYS A 264 -8.83 -21.50 19.72
C CYS A 264 -9.25 -21.48 21.20
N VAL A 265 -10.38 -22.10 21.54
CA VAL A 265 -10.86 -22.18 22.94
C VAL A 265 -9.90 -22.98 23.80
N ARG A 266 -9.35 -24.08 23.25
CA ARG A 266 -8.31 -24.84 23.97
C ARG A 266 -7.10 -23.98 24.30
N ARG A 267 -6.64 -23.12 23.39
CA ARG A 267 -5.49 -22.23 23.63
C ARG A 267 -5.77 -21.15 24.67
N ILE A 268 -6.99 -20.62 24.68
CA ILE A 268 -7.44 -19.69 25.72
C ILE A 268 -7.41 -20.39 27.08
N GLN A 269 -7.98 -21.59 27.17
CA GLN A 269 -7.93 -22.40 28.40
C GLN A 269 -6.49 -22.70 28.81
N ASP A 270 -5.63 -23.10 27.87
CA ASP A 270 -4.22 -23.40 28.14
C ASP A 270 -3.47 -22.16 28.69
N ALA A 271 -3.85 -20.94 28.29
CA ALA A 271 -3.27 -19.69 28.82
C ALA A 271 -3.80 -19.36 30.22
N ILE A 272 -5.10 -19.50 30.44
CA ILE A 272 -5.74 -19.30 31.77
C ILE A 272 -5.18 -20.31 32.78
N ASP A 273 -5.00 -21.56 32.38
CA ASP A 273 -4.41 -22.61 33.23
C ASP A 273 -2.96 -22.28 33.64
N ARG A 274 -2.25 -21.44 32.86
CA ARG A 274 -0.92 -20.89 33.21
C ARG A 274 -0.99 -19.62 34.07
N GLY A 275 -2.19 -19.07 34.30
CA GLY A 275 -2.42 -17.85 35.06
C GLY A 275 -2.30 -16.56 34.25
N VAL A 276 -2.42 -16.64 32.91
CA VAL A 276 -2.37 -15.48 32.00
C VAL A 276 -3.74 -14.79 31.99
N ASP A 277 -3.75 -13.46 32.10
CA ASP A 277 -4.98 -12.67 31.96
C ASP A 277 -5.38 -12.58 30.47
N VAL A 278 -6.56 -13.11 30.13
CA VAL A 278 -7.00 -13.21 28.73
C VAL A 278 -8.12 -12.23 28.40
N TYR A 279 -7.88 -11.46 27.34
CA TYR A 279 -8.71 -10.40 26.82
C TYR A 279 -9.16 -10.77 25.40
N LEU A 280 -10.47 -10.93 25.17
CA LEU A 280 -11.02 -11.33 23.87
C LEU A 280 -12.00 -10.31 23.28
N GLY A 281 -11.62 -9.69 22.17
CA GLY A 281 -12.50 -8.86 21.36
C GLY A 281 -13.11 -9.65 20.20
N THR A 282 -14.42 -9.86 20.20
CA THR A 282 -15.07 -10.54 19.06
C THR A 282 -16.51 -10.09 18.82
N GLN A 283 -16.86 -9.96 17.54
CA GLN A 283 -18.25 -9.79 17.08
C GLN A 283 -18.93 -11.14 16.77
N ASN A 284 -18.20 -12.25 16.85
CA ASN A 284 -18.72 -13.57 16.54
C ASN A 284 -19.46 -14.15 17.76
N ARG A 285 -20.80 -14.16 17.68
CA ARG A 285 -21.66 -14.71 18.75
C ARG A 285 -21.32 -16.16 19.11
N GLN A 286 -21.00 -16.99 18.12
CA GLN A 286 -20.68 -18.41 18.37
C GLN A 286 -19.38 -18.55 19.17
N LEU A 287 -18.34 -17.77 18.83
CA LEU A 287 -17.08 -17.77 19.58
C LEU A 287 -17.30 -17.29 21.02
N ARG A 288 -18.05 -16.20 21.19
CA ARG A 288 -18.37 -15.66 22.51
C ARG A 288 -19.13 -16.66 23.38
N ASP A 289 -20.16 -17.30 22.84
CA ASP A 289 -20.97 -18.26 23.59
C ASP A 289 -20.12 -19.47 24.00
N LEU A 290 -19.26 -19.96 23.11
CA LEU A 290 -18.35 -21.08 23.37
C LEU A 290 -17.30 -20.75 24.44
N VAL A 291 -16.70 -19.55 24.39
CA VAL A 291 -15.73 -19.05 25.38
C VAL A 291 -16.42 -18.81 26.73
N ARG A 292 -17.64 -18.26 26.78
CA ARG A 292 -18.38 -18.11 28.03
C ARG A 292 -18.73 -19.43 28.70
N GLU A 293 -18.99 -20.47 27.91
CA GLU A 293 -19.30 -21.81 28.42
C GLU A 293 -18.07 -22.50 29.02
N HIS A 294 -16.91 -22.39 28.36
CA HIS A 294 -15.72 -23.16 28.72
C HIS A 294 -14.71 -22.38 29.56
N THR A 295 -14.61 -21.07 29.36
CA THR A 295 -13.59 -20.18 29.95
C THR A 295 -14.24 -18.88 30.44
N PRO A 296 -15.04 -18.93 31.53
CA PRO A 296 -15.80 -17.77 32.02
C PRO A 296 -14.91 -16.65 32.59
N GLU A 297 -13.65 -16.95 32.88
CA GLU A 297 -12.65 -16.00 33.42
C GLU A 297 -12.15 -15.01 32.35
N VAL A 298 -12.42 -15.26 31.07
CA VAL A 298 -12.01 -14.38 29.95
C VAL A 298 -12.84 -13.10 29.96
N THR A 299 -12.16 -11.96 29.90
CA THR A 299 -12.81 -10.68 29.67
C THR A 299 -13.15 -10.54 28.18
N ILE A 300 -14.44 -10.55 27.85
CA ILE A 300 -14.92 -10.45 26.47
C ILE A 300 -15.50 -9.06 26.20
N TRP A 301 -15.10 -8.42 25.10
CA TRP A 301 -15.75 -7.22 24.58
C TRP A 301 -16.13 -7.36 23.10
N GLU A 302 -17.06 -6.51 22.66
CA GLU A 302 -17.43 -6.40 21.25
C GLU A 302 -16.80 -5.14 20.65
N PRO A 303 -15.81 -5.25 19.74
CA PRO A 303 -15.24 -4.08 19.11
C PRO A 303 -16.20 -3.44 18.10
N GLN A 304 -16.23 -2.11 18.01
CA GLN A 304 -16.98 -1.40 16.96
C GLN A 304 -16.29 -1.57 15.59
N LEU A 305 -17.06 -1.59 14.49
CA LEU A 305 -16.63 -2.04 13.16
C LEU A 305 -15.39 -1.35 12.56
N ASP A 306 -15.03 -0.15 13.02
CA ASP A 306 -13.97 0.67 12.42
C ASP A 306 -12.58 0.48 13.05
N TRP A 307 -12.44 -0.48 13.97
CA TRP A 307 -11.32 -0.51 14.90
C TRP A 307 -9.95 -0.87 14.31
N LEU A 308 -9.86 -1.38 13.08
CA LEU A 308 -8.68 -1.28 12.23
C LEU A 308 -9.09 -1.57 10.79
N ASN A 309 -9.75 -0.60 10.17
CA ASN A 309 -9.71 -0.46 8.73
C ASN A 309 -8.35 0.17 8.41
N LEU A 310 -7.39 -0.62 7.93
CA LEU A 310 -6.15 -0.08 7.40
C LEU A 310 -6.47 0.47 6.01
N PRO A 311 -6.47 1.80 5.79
CA PRO A 311 -6.47 2.32 4.44
C PRO A 311 -5.24 1.75 3.68
N PRO A 312 -5.40 1.44 2.38
CA PRO A 312 -6.48 1.89 1.50
C PRO A 312 -7.50 0.78 1.17
N ASN A 313 -7.17 -0.49 1.41
CA ASN A 313 -7.84 -1.63 0.77
C ASN A 313 -9.12 -2.08 1.48
N HIS A 314 -9.55 -1.40 2.55
CA HIS A 314 -10.61 -1.90 3.43
C HIS A 314 -10.34 -3.35 3.86
N GLU A 315 -9.07 -3.76 3.89
CA GLU A 315 -8.68 -5.03 4.45
C GLU A 315 -9.04 -4.95 5.93
N LYS A 316 -10.11 -5.65 6.27
CA LYS A 316 -10.55 -5.74 7.64
C LYS A 316 -9.43 -6.45 8.36
N VAL A 317 -8.92 -5.85 9.44
CA VAL A 317 -8.09 -6.61 10.37
C VAL A 317 -8.89 -7.82 10.79
N GLY A 318 -8.47 -8.98 10.30
CA GLY A 318 -9.11 -10.26 10.50
C GLY A 318 -8.86 -10.75 11.92
N ARG A 319 -7.61 -10.58 12.36
CA ARG A 319 -7.17 -10.95 13.70
C ARG A 319 -6.09 -10.01 14.24
N LEU A 320 -6.10 -9.77 15.54
CA LEU A 320 -5.02 -9.10 16.27
C LEU A 320 -4.67 -9.98 17.47
N ILE A 321 -3.38 -10.23 17.68
CA ILE A 321 -2.89 -10.94 18.86
C ILE A 321 -1.75 -10.12 19.45
N MET A 322 -1.85 -9.78 20.73
CA MET A 322 -0.78 -9.14 21.49
C MET A 322 -0.52 -9.94 22.76
N THR A 323 0.76 -10.11 23.07
CA THR A 323 1.23 -10.93 24.18
C THR A 323 2.17 -10.09 25.04
N ASP A 324 1.88 -10.03 26.34
CA ASP A 324 2.65 -9.37 27.40
C ASP A 324 2.95 -7.88 27.13
N ARG A 325 2.20 -7.27 26.20
CA ARG A 325 2.49 -5.94 25.63
C ARG A 325 3.90 -5.82 25.02
N GLU A 326 4.53 -6.93 24.65
CA GLU A 326 5.87 -6.95 24.04
C GLU A 326 5.87 -7.58 22.65
N LYS A 327 4.88 -8.40 22.32
CA LYS A 327 4.79 -9.08 21.03
C LYS A 327 3.43 -8.85 20.42
N ILE A 328 3.39 -8.66 19.11
CA ILE A 328 2.16 -8.37 18.41
C ILE A 328 2.12 -9.02 17.03
N MET A 329 0.90 -9.34 16.59
CA MET A 329 0.60 -9.74 15.23
C MET A 329 -0.72 -9.14 14.80
N VAL A 330 -0.71 -8.43 13.68
CA VAL A 330 -1.89 -7.90 13.01
C VAL A 330 -2.08 -8.69 11.71
N GLY A 331 -3.16 -9.46 11.63
CA GLY A 331 -3.56 -10.19 10.44
C GLY A 331 -4.63 -9.42 9.69
N THR A 332 -4.41 -9.18 8.40
CA THR A 332 -5.37 -8.60 7.48
C THR A 332 -5.89 -9.65 6.53
N ILE A 333 -7.15 -9.50 6.12
CA ILE A 333 -7.80 -10.43 5.22
C ILE A 333 -8.21 -9.69 3.96
N GLY A 334 -7.58 -10.09 2.86
CA GLY A 334 -7.88 -9.62 1.52
C GLY A 334 -8.98 -10.46 0.86
N GLU A 335 -9.20 -10.20 -0.43
CA GLU A 335 -10.24 -10.85 -1.22
C GLU A 335 -9.99 -12.36 -1.42
N ASP A 336 -11.05 -13.09 -1.81
CA ASP A 336 -10.99 -14.52 -2.07
C ASP A 336 -10.03 -14.85 -3.21
N GLY A 337 -9.02 -15.68 -2.91
CA GLY A 337 -8.12 -16.23 -3.91
C GLY A 337 -8.82 -17.28 -4.81
N PRO A 338 -8.17 -17.75 -5.87
CA PRO A 338 -8.76 -18.63 -6.91
C PRO A 338 -9.36 -19.96 -6.39
N ASN A 339 -9.10 -20.32 -5.14
CA ASN A 339 -9.63 -21.51 -4.46
C ASN A 339 -10.88 -21.22 -3.60
N GLY A 340 -11.46 -20.03 -3.67
CA GLY A 340 -12.60 -19.60 -2.84
C GLY A 340 -12.26 -19.45 -1.36
N ARG A 341 -11.00 -19.13 -1.04
CA ARG A 341 -10.54 -18.85 0.33
C ARG A 341 -9.88 -17.47 0.37
N PRO A 342 -10.17 -16.63 1.38
CA PRO A 342 -9.57 -15.30 1.50
C PRO A 342 -8.05 -15.38 1.58
N HIS A 343 -7.35 -14.50 0.86
CA HIS A 343 -5.91 -14.33 1.07
C HIS A 343 -5.68 -13.65 2.42
N GLU A 344 -4.81 -14.22 3.25
CA GLU A 344 -4.54 -13.71 4.58
C GLU A 344 -3.06 -13.39 4.70
N THR A 345 -2.78 -12.18 5.15
CA THR A 345 -1.43 -11.64 5.38
C THR A 345 -1.36 -11.18 6.83
N ALA A 346 -0.19 -11.25 7.46
CA ALA A 346 -0.01 -10.67 8.78
C ALA A 346 1.34 -9.98 8.93
N ILE A 347 1.39 -8.95 9.76
CA ILE A 347 2.62 -8.31 10.21
C ILE A 347 2.79 -8.65 11.69
N THR A 348 3.97 -9.10 12.08
CA THR A 348 4.30 -9.40 13.48
C THR A 348 5.54 -8.64 13.92
N GLY A 349 5.52 -8.17 15.17
CA GLY A 349 6.63 -7.48 15.83
C GLY A 349 6.86 -8.04 17.23
N GLU A 350 8.10 -7.92 17.72
CA GLU A 350 8.51 -8.42 19.05
C GLU A 350 9.54 -7.47 19.67
N GLY A 351 9.39 -7.21 20.96
CA GLY A 351 10.19 -6.26 21.75
C GLY A 351 9.39 -5.03 22.18
N VAL A 352 9.62 -4.54 23.39
CA VAL A 352 8.95 -3.32 23.91
C VAL A 352 9.26 -2.06 23.11
N ASP A 353 10.45 -2.01 22.51
CA ASP A 353 10.92 -0.92 21.65
C ASP A 353 10.57 -1.15 20.18
N ASN A 354 9.86 -2.24 19.86
CA ASN A 354 9.46 -2.55 18.50
C ASN A 354 8.42 -1.52 18.02
N PRO A 355 8.62 -0.84 16.88
CA PRO A 355 7.76 0.25 16.45
C PRO A 355 6.28 -0.13 16.30
N LEU A 356 5.99 -1.37 15.86
CA LEU A 356 4.63 -1.88 15.74
C LEU A 356 4.00 -2.13 17.11
N VAL A 357 4.79 -2.69 18.04
CA VAL A 357 4.37 -2.90 19.43
C VAL A 357 4.13 -1.56 20.11
N MET A 358 5.02 -0.59 19.98
CA MET A 358 4.86 0.76 20.54
C MET A 358 3.63 1.49 19.98
N LEU A 359 3.43 1.48 18.66
CA LEU A 359 2.29 2.13 18.02
C LEU A 359 0.96 1.53 18.50
N LEU A 360 0.87 0.20 18.46
CA LEU A 360 -0.35 -0.48 18.86
C LEU A 360 -0.56 -0.44 20.37
N ARG A 361 0.50 -0.41 21.19
CA ARG A 361 0.40 -0.11 22.62
C ARG A 361 -0.08 1.31 22.89
N GLU A 362 0.28 2.30 22.10
CA GLU A 362 -0.24 3.66 22.29
C GLU A 362 -1.73 3.71 21.91
N MET A 363 -2.09 3.10 20.79
CA MET A 363 -3.48 3.05 20.31
C MET A 363 -4.39 2.21 21.21
N LEU A 364 -3.89 1.07 21.69
CA LEU A 364 -4.62 0.14 22.53
C LEU A 364 -4.43 0.46 24.01
N GLY A 365 -3.35 1.12 24.43
CA GLY A 365 -2.94 1.27 25.84
C GLY A 365 -3.98 2.00 26.66
N SER A 366 -4.46 3.14 26.18
CA SER A 366 -5.59 3.82 26.83
C SER A 366 -6.84 2.95 26.90
N ARG A 367 -7.05 1.98 26.01
CA ARG A 367 -8.21 1.08 26.02
C ARG A 367 -7.97 -0.18 26.87
N LEU A 368 -6.74 -0.69 26.89
CA LEU A 368 -6.27 -1.83 27.69
C LEU A 368 -6.22 -1.46 29.18
N ASP A 369 -5.67 -0.30 29.51
CA ASP A 369 -5.61 0.18 30.90
C ASP A 369 -7.02 0.46 31.47
N HIS A 370 -8.02 0.72 30.60
CA HIS A 370 -9.43 0.82 31.00
C HIS A 370 -10.12 -0.55 31.10
N LEU A 371 -9.65 -1.57 30.37
CA LEU A 371 -10.10 -2.97 30.53
C LEU A 371 -9.57 -3.58 31.83
N ASP A 372 -8.35 -3.21 32.25
CA ASP A 372 -7.78 -3.58 33.55
C ASP A 372 -8.57 -2.98 34.74
N ALA A 373 -9.27 -1.86 34.52
CA ALA A 373 -9.89 -1.08 35.59
C ALA A 373 -11.37 -1.41 35.88
N GLN A 374 -12.14 -1.99 34.94
CA GLN A 374 -13.58 -2.24 35.12
C GLN A 374 -14.07 -3.53 34.45
N SER A 375 -14.16 -4.62 35.23
CA SER A 375 -14.56 -5.95 34.76
C SER A 375 -16.07 -6.23 34.70
N GLU A 376 -16.98 -5.26 34.90
CA GLU A 376 -18.43 -5.59 34.97
C GLU A 376 -19.40 -4.82 34.06
N ASP A 377 -19.06 -3.68 33.43
CA ASP A 377 -20.09 -2.85 32.74
C ASP A 377 -19.74 -2.33 31.33
N PHE A 378 -18.74 -2.89 30.65
CA PHE A 378 -18.30 -2.38 29.33
C PHE A 378 -19.06 -2.96 28.13
N LEU A 379 -20.40 -2.86 28.10
CA LEU A 379 -21.19 -3.31 26.95
C LEU A 379 -21.66 -2.21 25.98
N GLU A 380 -21.57 -0.91 26.26
CA GLU A 380 -22.30 0.05 25.40
C GLU A 380 -21.65 1.38 25.00
N GLN A 381 -20.42 1.74 25.40
CA GLN A 381 -19.93 3.09 25.03
C GLN A 381 -18.46 3.15 24.63
N ILE A 382 -18.24 3.31 23.32
CA ILE A 382 -17.16 4.15 22.79
C ILE A 382 -17.81 5.11 21.78
N PRO A 383 -17.66 6.45 21.90
CA PRO A 383 -18.14 7.38 20.90
C PRO A 383 -17.13 7.57 19.76
N LEU A 384 -17.67 7.49 18.54
CA LEU A 384 -17.20 7.96 17.21
C LEU A 384 -15.72 7.80 16.85
#